data_AF-A0A4Y8CV79-F1
#
_entry.id   AF-A0A4Y8CV79-F1
#
_cell.length_a   1.000
_cell.length_b   1.000
_cell.length_c   1.000
_cell.angle_alpha   90.00
_cell.angle_beta   90.00
_cell.angle_gamma   90.00
#
_symmetry.space_group_name_H-M   'P 1'
#
loop_
_entity.id
_entity.type
_entity.pdbx_description
1 polymer ?
#
loop_
_entity_poly.entity_id
_entity_poly.type
_entity_poly.pdbx_seq_one_letter_code
_entity_poly.pdbx_strand_id
1 'polypeptide(L)'
;MSTLNEPFYIRYYSGHQGRHGHEFLEFDFRVLGDGRSASARYANNSNYRNDSLIRKEMNISSLLVEEIKRIIKTSEIMKEDDSKWPQKNKDGRQELEIKIGSEVISFETAKIGSLVDVTESQDPEGLRVFYYLVQDLKALVFSLIALHFKIKPI
;
A
#
# COMPACT_ATOMS: atom_id res chain seq x y z
N MET A 1 24.42 -13.21 -7.60
CA MET A 1 24.66 -11.86 -7.03
C MET A 1 23.60 -11.63 -5.97
N SER A 2 23.98 -11.26 -4.75
CA SER A 2 23.02 -11.14 -3.64
C SER A 2 22.01 -10.01 -3.93
N THR A 3 20.73 -10.37 -4.03
CA THR A 3 19.57 -9.47 -4.14
C THR A 3 19.36 -8.57 -2.92
N LEU A 4 20.17 -8.74 -1.87
CA LEU A 4 20.10 -8.04 -0.59
C LEU A 4 20.37 -6.53 -0.71
N ASN A 5 21.18 -6.09 -1.68
CA ASN A 5 21.52 -4.65 -1.83
C ASN A 5 20.66 -3.89 -2.84
N GLU A 6 19.61 -4.52 -3.36
CA GLU A 6 18.72 -3.87 -4.32
C GLU A 6 17.84 -2.84 -3.59
N PRO A 7 17.88 -1.54 -3.98
CA PRO A 7 17.00 -0.52 -3.41
C PRO A 7 15.54 -0.96 -3.46
N PHE A 8 14.87 -0.89 -2.32
CA PHE A 8 13.47 -1.27 -2.20
C PHE A 8 12.69 -0.25 -1.41
N TYR A 9 11.57 0.17 -1.97
CA TYR A 9 10.60 1.05 -1.35
C TYR A 9 9.20 0.70 -1.85
N ILE A 10 8.23 0.71 -0.95
CA ILE A 10 6.80 0.67 -1.31
C ILE A 10 6.04 1.60 -0.38
N ARG A 11 5.13 2.39 -0.92
CA ARG A 11 4.17 3.21 -0.18
C ARG A 11 2.79 3.02 -0.74
N TYR A 12 1.83 2.84 0.14
CA TYR A 12 0.42 2.84 -0.19
C TYR A 12 -0.29 3.90 0.64
N TYR A 13 -1.13 4.69 -0.02
CA TYR A 13 -2.03 5.64 0.61
C TYR A 13 -3.45 5.42 0.10
N SER A 14 -4.43 5.52 0.99
CA SER A 14 -5.84 5.65 0.62
C SER A 14 -6.52 6.63 1.55
N GLY A 15 -7.16 7.64 1.00
CA GLY A 15 -7.80 8.65 1.82
C GLY A 15 -8.77 9.52 1.05
N HIS A 16 -9.58 10.23 1.81
CA HIS A 16 -10.61 11.12 1.29
C HIS A 16 -10.87 12.27 2.28
N GLN A 17 -11.41 13.37 1.77
CA GLN A 17 -11.80 14.50 2.59
C GLN A 17 -13.32 14.49 2.75
N GLY A 18 -13.77 13.95 3.88
CA GLY A 18 -15.18 13.85 4.22
C GLY A 18 -15.68 15.05 5.03
N ARG A 19 -16.97 15.02 5.39
CA ARG A 19 -17.61 16.03 6.26
C ARG A 19 -16.92 16.18 7.62
N HIS A 20 -16.31 15.10 8.10
CA HIS A 20 -15.67 15.03 9.42
C HIS A 20 -14.16 15.27 9.39
N GLY A 21 -13.62 15.72 8.24
CA GLY A 21 -12.21 15.99 8.05
C GLY A 21 -11.54 14.96 7.13
N HIS A 22 -10.22 14.93 7.20
CA HIS A 22 -9.40 14.05 6.36
C HIS A 22 -9.26 12.68 7.02
N GLU A 23 -9.76 11.64 6.34
CA GLU A 23 -9.58 10.25 6.76
C GLU A 23 -8.66 9.54 5.78
N PHE A 24 -7.69 8.81 6.31
CA PHE A 24 -6.72 8.10 5.49
C PHE A 24 -6.10 6.90 6.20
N LEU A 25 -5.62 5.98 5.40
CA LEU A 25 -4.73 4.90 5.75
C LEU A 25 -3.48 5.02 4.88
N GLU A 26 -2.31 5.04 5.51
CA GLU A 26 -1.02 5.06 4.83
C GLU A 26 -0.06 4.07 5.48
N PHE A 27 0.72 3.38 4.66
CA PHE A 27 1.84 2.59 5.13
C PHE A 27 2.97 2.59 4.11
N ASP A 28 4.19 2.46 4.59
CA ASP A 28 5.35 2.30 3.72
C ASP A 28 6.41 1.37 4.33
N PHE A 29 7.18 0.76 3.42
CA PHE A 29 8.33 -0.07 3.75
C PHE A 29 9.55 0.47 2.99
N ARG A 30 10.65 0.70 3.70
CA ARG A 30 11.91 1.18 3.12
C ARG A 30 13.08 0.36 3.64
N VAL A 31 13.80 -0.29 2.74
CA VAL A 31 15.06 -0.99 3.08
C VAL A 31 16.09 0.01 3.62
N LEU A 32 16.78 -0.39 4.69
CA LEU A 32 17.77 0.41 5.38
C LEU A 32 19.18 -0.15 5.15
N GLY A 33 20.17 0.73 5.10
CA GLY A 33 21.59 0.39 5.19
C GLY A 33 22.03 -0.74 4.24
N ASP A 34 22.44 -1.85 4.83
CA ASP A 34 23.02 -3.03 4.17
C ASP A 34 21.98 -4.05 3.66
N GLY A 35 20.70 -3.68 3.64
CA GLY A 35 19.64 -4.56 3.11
C GLY A 35 19.10 -5.58 4.11
N ARG A 36 19.63 -5.64 5.34
CA ARG A 36 19.24 -6.66 6.32
C ARG A 36 17.94 -6.33 7.07
N SER A 37 17.51 -5.08 7.02
CA SER A 37 16.26 -4.63 7.63
C SER A 37 15.57 -3.56 6.80
N ALA A 38 14.30 -3.33 7.10
CA ALA A 38 13.54 -2.21 6.57
C ALA A 38 12.77 -1.50 7.69
N SER A 39 12.59 -0.18 7.57
CA SER A 39 11.60 0.55 8.36
C SER A 39 10.22 0.28 7.77
N ALA A 40 9.26 -0.05 8.62
CA ALA A 40 7.85 -0.18 8.30
C ALA A 40 7.07 0.87 9.09
N ARG A 41 6.40 1.77 8.40
CA ARG A 41 5.61 2.85 9.02
C ARG A 41 4.15 2.69 8.67
N TYR A 42 3.30 3.05 9.61
CA TYR A 42 1.86 2.94 9.53
C TYR A 42 1.20 4.18 10.12
N ALA A 43 0.23 4.72 9.39
CA ALA A 43 -0.64 5.78 9.84
C ALA A 43 -2.09 5.49 9.47
N ASN A 44 -3.00 5.58 10.45
CA ASN A 44 -4.44 5.49 10.21
C ASN A 44 -5.15 6.61 10.95
N ASN A 45 -5.87 7.43 10.20
CA ASN A 45 -6.73 8.49 10.70
C ASN A 45 -8.18 8.17 10.35
N SER A 46 -8.94 7.70 11.33
CA SER A 46 -10.39 7.55 11.26
C SER A 46 -11.03 8.61 12.14
N ASN A 47 -11.99 9.37 11.59
CA ASN A 47 -12.78 10.32 12.38
C ASN A 47 -14.05 9.64 12.94
N TYR A 48 -14.19 8.33 12.73
CA TYR A 48 -15.23 7.53 13.34
C TYR A 48 -15.03 7.49 14.86
N ARG A 49 -16.05 7.93 15.62
CA ARG A 49 -16.09 7.92 17.10
C ARG A 49 -14.98 8.72 17.82
N ASN A 50 -14.38 9.71 17.17
CA ASN A 50 -13.26 10.51 17.71
C ASN A 50 -12.02 9.67 18.04
N ASP A 51 -11.76 8.59 17.28
CA ASP A 51 -10.52 7.86 17.43
C ASP A 51 -9.30 8.76 17.13
N SER A 52 -8.25 8.61 17.95
CA SER A 52 -7.01 9.35 17.76
C SER A 52 -6.20 8.74 16.62
N LEU A 53 -5.58 9.60 15.80
CA LEU A 53 -4.60 9.21 14.78
C LEU A 53 -3.62 8.16 15.30
N ILE A 54 -3.63 6.98 14.69
CA ILE A 54 -2.70 5.90 15.00
C ILE A 54 -1.45 6.12 14.15
N ARG A 55 -0.29 6.25 14.78
CA ARG A 55 1.03 6.23 14.12
C ARG A 55 1.90 5.17 14.76
N LYS A 56 2.49 4.30 13.95
CA LYS A 56 3.36 3.22 14.39
C LYS A 56 4.54 3.07 13.44
N GLU A 57 5.70 2.73 14.01
CA GLU A 57 6.91 2.45 13.26
C GLU A 57 7.62 1.25 13.91
N MET A 58 8.09 0.33 13.07
CA MET A 58 8.86 -0.83 13.50
C MET A 58 9.93 -1.18 12.47
N ASN A 59 10.96 -1.90 12.89
CA ASN A 59 11.91 -2.51 11.98
C ASN A 59 11.48 -3.93 11.66
N ILE A 60 11.55 -4.30 10.37
CA ILE A 60 11.25 -5.64 9.89
C ILE A 60 12.52 -6.31 9.36
N SER A 61 12.56 -7.64 9.40
CA SER A 61 13.68 -8.42 8.90
C SER A 61 13.69 -8.47 7.37
N SER A 62 14.86 -8.75 6.79
CA SER A 62 15.02 -8.98 5.35
C SER A 62 14.10 -10.07 4.80
N LEU A 63 13.79 -11.11 5.58
CA LEU A 63 12.84 -12.16 5.17
C LEU A 63 11.46 -11.60 4.85
N LEU A 64 10.99 -10.62 5.62
CA LEU A 64 9.70 -9.99 5.37
C LEU A 64 9.76 -9.08 4.13
N VAL A 65 10.90 -8.41 3.92
CA VAL A 65 11.14 -7.62 2.70
C VAL A 65 11.11 -8.52 1.46
N GLU A 66 11.75 -9.68 1.52
CA GLU A 66 11.74 -10.67 0.43
C GLU A 66 10.31 -11.16 0.13
N GLU A 67 9.50 -11.38 1.16
CA GLU A 67 8.10 -11.78 0.98
C GLU A 67 7.25 -10.66 0.35
N ILE A 68 7.44 -9.40 0.76
CA ILE A 68 6.76 -8.27 0.13
C ILE A 68 7.17 -8.16 -1.35
N LYS A 69 8.48 -8.29 -1.66
CA LYS A 69 8.97 -8.34 -3.04
C LYS A 69 8.35 -9.50 -3.82
N ARG A 70 8.17 -10.67 -3.19
CA ARG A 70 7.52 -11.84 -3.81
C ARG A 70 6.06 -11.54 -4.15
N ILE A 71 5.29 -10.98 -3.22
CA ILE A 71 3.89 -10.57 -3.43
C ILE A 71 3.78 -9.61 -4.63
N ILE A 72 4.61 -8.56 -4.67
CA ILE A 72 4.62 -7.58 -5.77
C ILE A 72 4.97 -8.23 -7.11
N LYS A 73 5.98 -9.11 -7.14
CA LYS A 73 6.38 -9.79 -8.39
C LYS A 73 5.31 -10.77 -8.87
N THR A 74 4.69 -11.51 -7.97
CA THR A 74 3.63 -12.47 -8.29
C THR A 74 2.36 -11.78 -8.78
N SER A 75 2.06 -10.57 -8.31
CA SER A 75 0.89 -9.82 -8.78
C SER A 75 1.08 -9.25 -10.20
N GLU A 76 2.31 -9.19 -10.70
CA GLU A 76 2.65 -8.57 -11.99
C GLU A 76 2.34 -7.06 -12.11
N ILE A 77 2.09 -6.39 -10.98
CA ILE A 77 1.70 -4.96 -10.93
C ILE A 77 2.70 -4.02 -11.61
N MET A 78 3.98 -4.41 -11.67
CA MET A 78 5.05 -3.64 -12.32
C MET A 78 4.88 -3.56 -13.85
N LYS A 79 3.98 -4.35 -14.44
CA LYS A 79 3.66 -4.34 -15.88
C LYS A 79 2.43 -3.49 -16.22
N GLU A 80 1.70 -3.03 -15.21
CA GLU A 80 0.45 -2.28 -15.37
C GLU A 80 0.70 -0.78 -15.57
N ASP A 81 -0.32 -0.07 -16.03
CA ASP A 81 -0.30 1.37 -16.30
C ASP A 81 -1.63 2.00 -15.89
N ASP A 82 -1.59 3.15 -15.22
CA ASP A 82 -2.78 3.81 -14.65
C ASP A 82 -3.43 4.84 -15.58
N SER A 83 -2.97 4.99 -16.83
CA SER A 83 -3.48 6.03 -17.75
C SER A 83 -4.98 5.94 -18.03
N LYS A 84 -5.57 4.75 -17.89
CA LYS A 84 -7.00 4.49 -18.08
C LYS A 84 -7.76 4.28 -16.76
N TRP A 85 -7.09 4.38 -15.62
CA TRP A 85 -7.72 4.16 -14.34
C TRP A 85 -8.60 5.36 -13.96
N PRO A 86 -9.66 5.14 -13.17
CA PRO A 86 -10.52 6.21 -12.69
C PRO A 86 -9.70 7.27 -11.94
N GLN A 87 -9.91 8.55 -12.26
CA GLN A 87 -9.19 9.66 -11.66
C GLN A 87 -9.75 10.00 -10.26
N LYS A 88 -8.90 10.55 -9.38
CA LYS A 88 -9.32 10.98 -8.03
C LYS A 88 -10.58 11.83 -8.06
N ASN A 89 -11.48 11.57 -7.11
CA ASN A 89 -12.77 12.25 -7.02
C ASN A 89 -13.11 12.61 -5.56
N LYS A 90 -14.34 13.09 -5.34
CA LYS A 90 -14.85 13.47 -4.02
C LYS A 90 -14.86 12.31 -3.00
N ASP A 91 -14.97 11.07 -3.47
CA ASP A 91 -15.06 9.87 -2.63
C ASP A 91 -13.66 9.40 -2.18
N GLY A 92 -12.60 9.95 -2.79
CA GLY A 92 -11.22 9.81 -2.35
C GLY A 92 -10.28 9.43 -3.48
N ARG A 93 -9.07 9.03 -3.05
CA ARG A 93 -8.02 8.52 -3.91
C ARG A 93 -7.22 7.41 -3.26
N GLN A 94 -6.51 6.68 -4.10
CA GLN A 94 -5.53 5.67 -3.74
C GLN A 94 -4.23 5.98 -4.49
N GLU A 95 -3.11 5.83 -3.81
CA GLU A 95 -1.78 6.01 -4.37
C GLU A 95 -0.95 4.77 -4.04
N LEU A 96 -0.17 4.29 -5.02
CA LEU A 96 0.78 3.20 -4.82
C LEU A 96 2.09 3.57 -5.52
N GLU A 97 3.16 3.65 -4.75
CA GLU A 97 4.51 3.87 -5.25
C GLU A 97 5.35 2.65 -4.92
N ILE A 98 6.07 2.10 -5.91
CA ILE A 98 6.96 0.97 -5.71
C ILE A 98 8.28 1.25 -6.43
N LYS A 99 9.40 0.99 -5.75
CA LYS A 99 10.73 0.93 -6.32
C LYS A 99 11.35 -0.42 -6.01
N ILE A 100 11.74 -1.15 -7.06
CA ILE A 100 12.51 -2.39 -6.97
C ILE A 100 13.71 -2.26 -7.91
N GLY A 101 14.90 -2.07 -7.32
CA GLY A 101 16.12 -1.87 -8.10
C GLY A 101 16.06 -0.56 -8.89
N SER A 102 16.11 -0.69 -10.22
CA SER A 102 15.99 0.42 -11.17
C SER A 102 14.55 0.71 -11.60
N GLU A 103 13.62 -0.23 -11.38
CA GLU A 103 12.23 -0.08 -11.78
C GLU A 103 11.47 0.74 -10.74
N VAL A 104 10.67 1.70 -11.22
CA VAL A 104 9.83 2.56 -10.41
C VAL A 104 8.47 2.69 -11.07
N ILE A 105 7.42 2.46 -10.29
CA ILE A 105 6.04 2.75 -10.67
C ILE A 105 5.41 3.69 -9.64
N SER A 106 4.47 4.51 -10.10
CA SER A 106 3.68 5.41 -9.27
C SER A 106 2.30 5.50 -9.87
N PHE A 107 1.30 4.97 -9.17
CA PHE A 107 -0.09 4.99 -9.62
C PHE A 107 -0.94 5.92 -8.75
N GLU A 108 -1.89 6.62 -9.38
CA GLU A 108 -2.96 7.36 -8.70
C GLU A 108 -4.32 6.95 -9.30
N THR A 109 -5.27 6.55 -8.44
CA THR A 109 -6.63 6.24 -8.87
C THR A 109 -7.68 6.70 -7.86
N ALA A 110 -8.95 6.75 -8.27
CA ALA A 110 -10.07 6.94 -7.38
C ALA A 110 -10.15 5.82 -6.33
N LYS A 111 -10.93 6.05 -5.27
CA LYS A 111 -11.20 4.99 -4.30
C LYS A 111 -12.02 3.87 -4.94
N ILE A 112 -11.48 2.65 -4.96
CA ILE A 112 -12.19 1.45 -5.42
C ILE A 112 -12.96 0.86 -4.24
N GLY A 113 -14.29 0.72 -4.38
CA GLY A 113 -15.16 0.18 -3.34
C GLY A 113 -15.40 -1.32 -3.48
N SER A 114 -15.48 -1.82 -4.72
CA SER A 114 -15.82 -3.21 -5.02
C SER A 114 -15.26 -3.69 -6.36
N LEU A 115 -15.41 -4.99 -6.63
CA LEU A 115 -15.10 -5.57 -7.95
C LEU A 115 -16.04 -5.08 -9.07
N VAL A 116 -17.20 -4.51 -8.74
CA VAL A 116 -18.08 -3.89 -9.74
C VAL A 116 -17.39 -2.67 -10.34
N ASP A 117 -16.84 -1.79 -9.50
CA ASP A 117 -16.10 -0.60 -9.94
C ASP A 117 -14.90 -0.97 -10.83
N VAL A 118 -14.25 -2.10 -10.52
CA VAL A 118 -13.14 -2.65 -11.33
C VAL A 118 -13.64 -3.10 -12.70
N THR A 119 -14.74 -3.86 -12.72
CA THR A 119 -15.30 -4.45 -13.94
C THR A 119 -15.84 -3.39 -14.91
N GLU A 120 -16.38 -2.30 -14.37
CA GLU A 120 -16.93 -1.18 -15.15
C GLU A 120 -15.87 -0.16 -15.59
N SER A 121 -14.60 -0.34 -15.20
CA SER A 121 -13.50 0.57 -15.56
C SER A 121 -13.04 0.41 -17.01
N GLN A 122 -12.24 1.36 -17.50
CA GLN A 122 -11.65 1.31 -18.85
C GLN A 122 -10.45 0.35 -18.94
N ASP A 123 -9.96 -0.14 -17.80
CA ASP A 123 -8.91 -1.16 -17.72
C ASP A 123 -9.19 -2.16 -16.58
N PRO A 124 -10.16 -3.08 -16.76
CA PRO A 124 -10.55 -4.01 -15.72
C PRO A 124 -9.47 -5.01 -15.31
N GLU A 125 -8.51 -5.32 -16.19
CA GLU A 125 -7.45 -6.29 -15.90
C GLU A 125 -6.39 -5.68 -14.99
N GLY A 126 -5.80 -4.53 -15.37
CA GLY A 126 -4.79 -3.85 -14.57
C GLY A 126 -5.35 -3.36 -13.23
N LEU A 127 -6.57 -2.81 -13.24
CA LEU A 127 -7.21 -2.36 -12.01
C LEU A 127 -7.56 -3.52 -11.05
N ARG A 128 -7.81 -4.73 -11.57
CA ARG A 128 -8.01 -5.93 -10.74
C ARG A 128 -6.71 -6.39 -10.11
N VAL A 129 -5.60 -6.34 -10.83
CA VAL A 129 -4.25 -6.61 -10.29
C VAL A 129 -3.96 -5.67 -9.12
N PHE A 130 -4.19 -4.36 -9.31
CA PHE A 130 -4.05 -3.36 -8.25
C PHE A 130 -4.95 -3.66 -7.05
N TYR A 131 -6.23 -3.94 -7.29
CA TYR A 131 -7.23 -4.21 -6.24
C TYR A 131 -6.85 -5.38 -5.34
N TYR A 132 -6.37 -6.49 -5.90
CA TYR A 132 -5.96 -7.66 -5.12
C TYR A 132 -4.61 -7.44 -4.42
N LEU A 133 -3.62 -6.85 -5.10
CA LEU A 133 -2.34 -6.53 -4.46
C LEU A 133 -2.53 -5.64 -3.22
N VAL A 134 -3.37 -4.62 -3.31
CA VAL A 134 -3.66 -3.72 -2.19
C VAL A 134 -4.28 -4.49 -1.01
N GLN A 135 -5.13 -5.49 -1.27
CA GLN A 135 -5.70 -6.33 -0.22
C GLN A 135 -4.64 -7.21 0.45
N ASP A 136 -3.78 -7.86 -0.34
CA ASP A 136 -2.69 -8.68 0.19
C ASP A 136 -1.74 -7.87 1.08
N LEU A 137 -1.36 -6.66 0.63
CA LEU A 137 -0.52 -5.74 1.39
C LEU A 137 -1.21 -5.27 2.68
N LYS A 138 -2.50 -4.93 2.62
CA LYS A 138 -3.27 -4.55 3.82
C LYS A 138 -3.34 -5.70 4.82
N ALA A 139 -3.62 -6.92 4.36
CA ALA A 139 -3.70 -8.09 5.23
C ALA A 139 -2.37 -8.34 5.95
N LEU A 140 -1.25 -8.22 5.24
CA LEU A 140 0.09 -8.30 5.83
C LEU A 140 0.34 -7.20 6.87
N VAL A 141 0.11 -5.93 6.49
CA VAL A 141 0.35 -4.76 7.37
C VAL A 141 -0.51 -4.83 8.63
N PHE A 142 -1.80 -5.12 8.49
CA PHE A 142 -2.72 -5.23 9.63
C PHE A 142 -2.32 -6.35 10.58
N SER A 143 -1.87 -7.50 10.05
CA SER A 143 -1.37 -8.60 10.88
C SER A 143 -0.13 -8.18 11.66
N LEU A 144 0.82 -7.49 11.02
CA LEU A 144 2.03 -7.00 11.67
C LEU A 144 1.72 -5.98 12.77
N ILE A 145 0.88 -4.98 12.48
CA ILE A 145 0.51 -3.94 13.44
C ILE A 145 -0.24 -4.54 14.63
N ALA A 146 -1.20 -5.43 14.38
CA ALA A 146 -1.98 -6.06 15.44
C ALA A 146 -1.11 -6.95 16.34
N LEU A 147 -0.24 -7.78 15.75
CA LEU A 147 0.57 -8.72 16.51
C LEU A 147 1.70 -8.03 17.27
N HIS A 148 2.36 -7.03 16.66
CA HIS A 148 3.50 -6.33 17.24
C HIS A 148 3.07 -5.32 18.31
N PHE A 149 2.05 -4.49 18.02
CA PHE A 149 1.63 -3.42 18.92
C PHE A 149 0.43 -3.76 19.80
N LYS A 150 -0.20 -4.93 19.60
CA LYS A 150 -1.40 -5.37 20.34
C LYS A 150 -2.57 -4.39 20.26
N ILE A 151 -2.75 -3.75 19.11
CA ILE A 151 -3.84 -2.81 18.84
C ILE A 151 -4.73 -3.32 17.70
N LYS A 152 -5.96 -2.80 17.62
CA LYS A 152 -6.74 -2.89 16.39
C LYS A 152 -6.15 -1.91 15.39
N PRO A 153 -5.80 -2.35 14.16
CA PRO A 153 -5.21 -1.46 13.17
C PRO A 153 -6.24 -0.46 12.61
N ILE A 154 -7.53 -0.77 12.72
CA ILE A 154 -8.67 0.05 12.29
C ILE A 154 -9.54 0.38 13.50
#